data_AF-A0A7C1FT98-F1
#
_entry.id   AF-A0A7C1FT98-F1
#
_cell.length_a   1.000
_cell.length_b   1.000
_cell.length_c   1.000
_cell.angle_alpha   90.00
_cell.angle_beta   90.00
_cell.angle_gamma   90.00
#
_symmetry.space_group_name_H-M   'P 1'
#
loop_
_entity.id
_entity.type
_entity.pdbx_description
1 polymer ?
#
loop_
_entity_poly.entity_id
_entity_poly.type
_entity_poly.pdbx_seq_one_letter_code
_entity_poly.pdbx_strand_id
1 'polypeptide(L)'
;MRVALGHSFLTDVVRLDFLLPVPGRDVFALSHGLVAAIVAGVSLVLEIPGTEVGGAPVYGDGFPAIMLFDDVPGGGGVVARLEEPTVLRSVLEHARDRLNGSCGCGPDGSCYACLRTYRNQSLHSDLRRGLVYDYLNHILEHF
;
A
#
# COMPACT_ATOMS: atom_id res chain seq x y z
N MET A 1 25.94 19.48 9.63
CA MET A 1 26.33 18.61 8.50
C MET A 1 25.53 17.32 8.63
N ARG A 2 24.51 17.09 7.78
CA ARG A 2 23.75 15.83 7.77
C ARG A 2 24.46 14.90 6.79
N VAL A 3 25.07 13.84 7.30
CA VAL A 3 25.61 12.75 6.48
C VAL A 3 24.46 11.76 6.28
N ALA A 4 24.09 11.47 5.04
CA ALA A 4 23.10 10.45 4.72
C ALA A 4 23.83 9.19 4.26
N LEU A 5 23.59 8.08 4.95
CA LEU A 5 24.03 6.75 4.52
C LEU A 5 22.89 6.15 3.70
N GLY A 6 23.18 5.77 2.46
CA GLY A 6 22.24 5.15 1.55
C GLY A 6 22.92 4.03 0.76
N HIS A 7 22.17 2.99 0.43
CA HIS A 7 22.61 1.89 -0.42
C HIS A 7 21.72 1.91 -1.68
N SER A 8 22.34 1.92 -2.86
CA SER A 8 21.65 1.82 -4.14
C SER A 8 21.72 0.39 -4.66
N PHE A 9 20.58 -0.20 -4.98
CA PHE A 9 20.49 -1.51 -5.63
C PHE A 9 19.46 -1.45 -6.76
N LEU A 10 19.63 -2.31 -7.77
CA LEU A 10 18.68 -2.48 -8.87
C LEU A 10 17.60 -3.48 -8.43
N THR A 11 16.34 -3.11 -8.58
CA THR A 11 15.18 -3.96 -8.28
C THR A 11 14.10 -3.72 -9.32
N ASP A 12 13.27 -4.73 -9.54
CA ASP A 12 12.02 -4.55 -10.25
C ASP A 12 11.08 -3.65 -9.45
N VAL A 13 10.26 -2.89 -10.18
CA VAL A 13 9.26 -1.97 -9.62
C VAL A 13 7.95 -2.13 -10.36
N VAL A 14 6.84 -2.07 -9.64
CA VAL A 14 5.50 -1.96 -10.23
C VAL A 14 4.86 -0.67 -9.77
N ARG A 15 4.30 0.08 -10.72
CA ARG A 15 3.49 1.26 -10.45
C ARG A 15 2.02 0.90 -10.62
N LEU A 16 1.22 1.21 -9.61
CA LEU A 16 -0.23 1.12 -9.67
C LEU A 16 -0.80 2.54 -9.75
N ASP A 17 -1.41 2.85 -10.89
CA ASP A 17 -2.14 4.09 -11.12
C ASP A 17 -3.64 3.85 -10.89
N PHE A 18 -4.21 4.53 -9.91
CA PHE A 18 -5.63 4.39 -9.62
C PHE A 18 -6.41 5.48 -10.34
N LEU A 19 -7.21 5.08 -11.34
CA LEU A 19 -7.93 6.01 -12.23
C LEU A 19 -9.21 6.60 -11.61
N LEU A 20 -9.45 6.36 -10.31
CA LEU A 20 -10.56 6.93 -9.57
C LEU A 20 -10.10 8.21 -8.85
N PRO A 21 -10.74 9.35 -9.10
CA PRO A 21 -10.35 10.60 -8.45
C PRO A 21 -10.73 10.58 -6.97
N VAL A 22 -9.96 11.29 -6.16
CA VAL A 22 -10.30 11.57 -4.76
C VAL A 22 -10.19 13.06 -4.45
N PRO A 23 -10.91 13.56 -3.43
CA PRO A 23 -10.74 14.93 -3.00
C PRO A 23 -9.26 15.22 -2.66
N GLY A 24 -8.72 16.32 -3.16
CA GLY A 24 -7.29 16.64 -3.03
C GLY A 24 -6.76 16.61 -1.58
N ARG A 25 -7.60 16.97 -0.60
CA ARG A 25 -7.28 16.92 0.84
C ARG A 25 -7.03 15.49 1.36
N ASP A 26 -7.56 14.48 0.69
CA ASP A 26 -7.54 13.09 1.12
C ASP A 26 -6.44 12.27 0.39
N VAL A 27 -5.86 12.80 -0.70
CA VAL A 27 -4.83 12.13 -1.52
C VAL A 27 -3.65 11.65 -0.67
N PHE A 28 -3.12 12.50 0.21
CA PHE A 28 -1.97 12.13 1.04
C PHE A 28 -2.26 10.93 1.94
N ALA A 29 -3.34 11.01 2.71
CA ALA A 29 -3.76 9.95 3.63
C ALA A 29 -4.12 8.66 2.87
N LEU A 30 -4.79 8.78 1.72
CA LEU A 30 -5.17 7.65 0.90
C LEU A 30 -3.94 6.98 0.30
N SER A 31 -3.03 7.71 -0.35
CA SER A 31 -1.87 7.12 -1.01
C SER A 31 -0.96 6.40 -0.01
N HIS A 32 -0.72 6.99 1.17
CA HIS A 32 0.04 6.32 2.23
C HIS A 32 -0.71 5.12 2.83
N GLY A 33 -2.04 5.22 2.96
CA GLY A 33 -2.89 4.11 3.39
C GLY A 33 -2.90 2.94 2.40
N LEU A 34 -2.95 3.24 1.09
CA LEU A 34 -2.88 2.26 0.00
C LEU A 34 -1.54 1.52 0.01
N VAL A 35 -0.42 2.24 0.16
CA VAL A 35 0.90 1.61 0.34
C VAL A 35 0.86 0.62 1.49
N ALA A 36 0.38 1.03 2.66
CA ALA A 36 0.38 0.16 3.84
C ALA A 36 -0.53 -1.07 3.67
N ALA A 37 -1.73 -0.87 3.09
CA ALA A 37 -2.69 -1.94 2.87
C ALA A 37 -2.20 -2.94 1.82
N ILE A 38 -1.67 -2.45 0.69
CA ILE A 38 -1.24 -3.29 -0.43
C ILE A 38 0.04 -4.03 -0.09
N VAL A 39 1.02 -3.41 0.58
CA VAL A 39 2.21 -4.11 1.10
C VAL A 39 1.81 -5.28 2.02
N ALA A 40 0.83 -5.06 2.90
CA ALA A 40 0.30 -6.13 3.76
C ALA A 40 -0.42 -7.23 2.95
N GLY A 41 -1.18 -6.85 1.92
CA GLY A 41 -1.85 -7.78 1.01
C GLY A 41 -0.86 -8.63 0.21
N VAL A 42 0.18 -8.02 -0.35
CA VAL A 42 1.26 -8.72 -1.08
C VAL A 42 1.96 -9.72 -0.17
N SER A 43 2.35 -9.30 1.03
CA SER A 43 3.01 -10.16 2.01
C SER A 43 2.16 -11.38 2.35
N LEU A 44 0.84 -11.21 2.48
CA LEU A 44 -0.08 -12.31 2.78
C LEU A 44 -0.28 -13.24 1.58
N VAL A 45 -0.61 -12.69 0.41
CA VAL A 45 -0.98 -13.47 -0.79
C VAL A 45 0.22 -14.22 -1.38
N LEU A 46 1.41 -13.62 -1.32
CA LEU A 46 2.64 -14.23 -1.84
C LEU A 46 3.45 -14.95 -0.76
N GLU A 47 2.94 -15.00 0.48
CA GLU A 47 3.57 -15.68 1.63
C GLU A 47 5.02 -15.26 1.89
N ILE A 48 5.31 -13.97 1.70
CA ILE A 48 6.63 -13.40 1.95
C ILE A 48 6.64 -12.56 3.23
N PRO A 49 7.81 -12.36 3.87
CA PRO A 49 7.94 -11.39 4.94
C PRO A 49 7.56 -9.98 4.45
N GLY A 50 6.76 -9.25 5.22
CA GLY A 50 6.40 -7.86 4.90
C GLY A 50 7.59 -6.88 4.91
N THR A 51 8.79 -7.35 5.22
CA THR A 51 10.04 -6.62 5.07
C THR A 51 10.70 -6.79 3.70
N GLU A 52 10.22 -7.70 2.85
CA GLU A 52 10.76 -7.97 1.51
C GLU A 52 10.03 -7.21 0.41
N VAL A 53 8.91 -6.55 0.71
CA VAL A 53 8.20 -5.67 -0.20
C VAL A 53 8.04 -4.29 0.41
N GLY A 54 8.51 -3.29 -0.32
CA GLY A 54 8.37 -1.88 0.02
C GLY A 54 7.34 -1.19 -0.85
N GLY A 55 6.94 0.00 -0.43
CA GLY A 55 6.12 0.86 -1.26
C GLY A 55 6.19 2.32 -0.87
N ALA A 56 5.90 3.18 -1.82
CA ALA A 56 5.86 4.63 -1.64
C ALA A 56 4.73 5.24 -2.48
N PRO A 57 4.08 6.31 -1.99
CA PRO A 57 3.13 7.06 -2.82
C PRO A 57 3.88 7.75 -3.96
N VAL A 58 3.23 7.82 -5.11
CA VAL A 58 3.66 8.60 -6.26
C VAL A 58 2.70 9.78 -6.39
N TYR A 59 3.23 11.00 -6.36
CA TYR A 59 2.43 12.21 -6.44
C TYR A 59 2.46 12.76 -7.88
N GLY A 60 1.27 12.93 -8.48
CA GLY A 60 1.06 13.48 -9.81
C GLY A 60 -0.43 13.63 -10.14
N ASP A 61 -0.77 14.46 -11.12
CA ASP A 61 -2.05 14.58 -11.88
C ASP A 61 -3.41 14.46 -11.16
N GLY A 62 -3.46 14.54 -9.83
CA GLY A 62 -4.71 14.48 -9.04
C GLY A 62 -5.25 13.06 -8.80
N PHE A 63 -4.54 12.02 -9.23
CA PHE A 63 -4.91 10.62 -9.02
C PHE A 63 -3.97 9.97 -7.98
N PRO A 64 -4.49 9.11 -7.10
CA PRO A 64 -3.63 8.29 -6.25
C PRO A 64 -2.80 7.35 -7.13
N ALA A 65 -1.50 7.29 -6.86
CA ALA A 65 -0.63 6.28 -7.42
C ALA A 65 0.34 5.79 -6.36
N ILE A 66 0.75 4.53 -6.47
CA ILE A 66 1.77 3.95 -5.60
C ILE A 66 2.81 3.22 -6.43
N MET A 67 4.03 3.19 -5.93
CA MET A 67 5.11 2.35 -6.43
C MET A 67 5.40 1.27 -5.40
N LEU A 68 5.54 0.03 -5.86
CA LEU A 68 5.95 -1.13 -5.09
C LEU A 68 7.28 -1.64 -5.64
N PHE A 69 8.14 -2.11 -4.76
CA PHE A 69 9.46 -2.63 -5.11
C PHE A 69 9.88 -3.76 -4.16
N ASP A 70 10.76 -4.64 -4.62
CA ASP A 70 11.36 -5.63 -3.73
C ASP A 70 12.37 -4.93 -2.80
N ASP A 71 12.27 -5.16 -1.50
CA ASP A 71 13.13 -4.58 -0.46
C ASP A 71 14.20 -5.58 -0.01
N VAL A 72 14.77 -6.31 -0.97
CA VAL A 72 15.87 -7.27 -0.78
C VAL A 72 16.97 -7.07 -1.84
N PRO A 73 18.26 -7.24 -1.48
CA PRO A 73 19.35 -7.12 -2.44
C PRO A 73 19.22 -8.14 -3.59
N GLY A 74 19.23 -7.64 -4.83
CA GLY A 74 19.14 -8.47 -6.04
C GLY A 74 17.73 -8.71 -6.58
N GLY A 75 16.69 -8.23 -5.88
CA GLY A 75 15.29 -8.46 -6.26
C GLY A 75 14.79 -9.85 -5.87
N GLY A 76 13.59 -9.91 -5.30
CA GLY A 76 12.91 -11.16 -4.97
C GLY A 76 12.01 -11.67 -6.10
N GLY A 77 11.80 -10.86 -7.14
CA GLY A 77 10.81 -11.09 -8.19
C GLY A 77 9.37 -11.05 -7.68
N VAL A 78 9.15 -10.46 -6.48
CA VAL A 78 7.85 -10.45 -5.82
C VAL A 78 6.92 -9.50 -6.54
N VAL A 79 7.37 -8.27 -6.78
CA VAL A 79 6.54 -7.25 -7.41
C VAL A 79 6.18 -7.60 -8.85
N ALA A 80 7.04 -8.31 -9.58
CA ALA A 80 6.74 -8.78 -10.94
C ALA A 80 5.49 -9.69 -10.99
N ARG A 81 5.19 -10.44 -9.93
CA ARG A 81 3.99 -11.30 -9.85
C ARG A 81 2.69 -10.50 -9.81
N LEU A 82 2.74 -9.20 -9.48
CA LEU A 82 1.57 -8.33 -9.50
C LEU A 82 1.10 -8.00 -10.92
N GLU A 83 1.89 -8.30 -11.95
CA GLU A 83 1.43 -8.19 -13.35
C GLU A 83 0.36 -9.23 -13.70
N GLU A 84 0.26 -10.34 -12.94
CA GLU A 84 -0.80 -11.31 -13.10
C GLU A 84 -2.12 -10.76 -12.52
N PRO A 85 -3.18 -10.55 -13.35
CA PRO A 85 -4.40 -9.89 -12.88
C PRO A 85 -5.10 -10.61 -11.73
N THR A 86 -5.02 -11.94 -11.69
CA THR A 86 -5.56 -12.78 -10.61
C THR A 86 -4.83 -12.57 -9.29
N VAL A 87 -3.50 -12.41 -9.34
CA VAL A 87 -2.67 -12.10 -8.16
C VAL A 87 -2.97 -10.71 -7.66
N LEU A 88 -2.99 -9.71 -8.56
CA LEU A 88 -3.31 -8.33 -8.19
C LEU A 88 -4.71 -8.22 -7.56
N ARG A 89 -5.71 -8.86 -8.16
CA ARG A 89 -7.07 -8.89 -7.61
C ARG A 89 -7.09 -9.50 -6.20
N SER A 90 -6.44 -10.64 -6.01
CA SER A 90 -6.33 -11.30 -4.69
C SER A 90 -5.67 -10.39 -3.67
N VAL A 91 -4.60 -9.68 -4.03
CA VAL A 91 -3.92 -8.71 -3.16
C VAL A 91 -4.87 -7.58 -2.75
N LEU A 92 -5.63 -7.02 -3.69
CA LEU A 92 -6.60 -5.95 -3.42
C LEU A 92 -7.74 -6.43 -2.51
N GLU A 93 -8.26 -7.64 -2.74
CA GLU A 93 -9.29 -8.26 -1.90
C GLU A 93 -8.80 -8.45 -0.46
N HIS A 94 -7.61 -9.03 -0.27
CA HIS A 94 -7.03 -9.22 1.06
C HIS A 94 -6.69 -7.89 1.75
N ALA A 95 -6.20 -6.91 0.99
CA ALA A 95 -5.97 -5.56 1.49
C ALA A 95 -7.28 -4.92 1.99
N ARG A 96 -8.37 -5.06 1.22
CA ARG A 96 -9.71 -4.58 1.61
C ARG A 96 -10.21 -5.33 2.84
N ASP A 97 -10.15 -6.66 2.85
CA ASP A 97 -10.67 -7.50 3.93
C ASP A 97 -9.98 -7.21 5.27
N ARG A 98 -8.66 -6.97 5.25
CA ARG A 98 -7.91 -6.52 6.43
C ARG A 98 -8.46 -5.22 7.03
N LEU A 99 -9.08 -4.38 6.22
CA LEU A 99 -9.61 -3.08 6.61
C LEU A 99 -11.11 -3.11 6.93
N ASN A 100 -11.75 -4.28 6.96
CA ASN A 100 -13.20 -4.42 7.19
C ASN A 100 -13.72 -3.92 8.55
N GLY A 101 -12.83 -3.56 9.49
CA GLY A 101 -13.20 -3.02 10.80
C GLY A 101 -13.29 -4.06 11.91
N SER A 102 -13.01 -5.33 11.64
CA SER A 102 -12.91 -6.40 12.66
C SER A 102 -11.90 -6.09 13.78
N CYS A 103 -10.93 -5.21 13.52
CA CYS A 103 -9.99 -4.70 14.51
C CYS A 103 -10.58 -3.71 15.54
N GLY A 104 -11.84 -3.28 15.39
CA GLY A 104 -12.51 -2.34 16.30
C GLY A 104 -12.22 -0.85 16.01
N CYS A 105 -11.40 -0.52 15.00
CA CYS A 105 -11.16 0.86 14.60
C CYS A 105 -12.39 1.50 13.94
N GLY A 106 -12.73 2.72 14.37
CA GLY A 106 -13.63 3.60 13.61
C GLY A 106 -13.06 3.98 12.22
N PRO A 107 -13.86 4.59 11.33
CA PRO A 107 -13.44 4.96 9.97
C PRO A 107 -12.22 5.89 9.93
N ASP A 108 -12.16 6.88 10.83
CA ASP A 108 -11.04 7.82 10.93
C ASP A 108 -9.84 7.28 11.73
N GLY A 109 -9.97 6.09 12.31
CA GLY A 109 -8.93 5.46 13.12
C GLY A 109 -8.08 4.48 12.32
N SER A 110 -6.95 4.10 12.91
CA SER A 110 -6.08 3.02 12.43
C SER A 110 -5.35 2.34 13.60
N CYS A 111 -4.94 1.10 13.41
CA CYS A 111 -4.15 0.31 14.36
C CYS A 111 -3.20 -0.63 13.60
N TYR A 112 -2.37 -1.38 14.34
CA TYR A 112 -1.43 -2.34 13.75
C TYR A 112 -2.10 -3.54 13.07
N ALA A 113 -3.34 -3.86 13.45
CA ALA A 113 -4.11 -4.91 12.79
C ALA A 113 -4.70 -4.47 11.44
N CYS A 114 -4.73 -3.17 11.11
CA CYS A 114 -5.20 -2.65 9.83
C CYS A 114 -4.08 -1.98 9.03
N LEU A 115 -3.80 -0.69 9.25
CA LEU A 115 -2.89 0.12 8.43
C LEU A 115 -1.53 0.42 9.07
N ARG A 116 -1.40 0.35 10.40
CA ARG A 116 -0.17 0.78 11.07
C ARG A 116 0.90 -0.31 11.01
N THR A 117 2.12 0.13 10.79
CA THR A 117 3.33 -0.69 10.86
C THR A 117 4.40 0.10 11.62
N TYR A 118 5.48 -0.58 12.02
CA TYR A 118 6.63 0.13 12.60
C TYR A 118 7.26 1.11 11.58
N ARG A 119 7.25 0.75 10.28
CA ARG A 119 7.86 1.55 9.21
C ARG A 119 7.12 2.85 8.92
N ASN A 120 5.81 2.93 9.19
CA ASN A 120 5.00 4.12 8.92
C ASN A 120 4.62 4.93 10.18
N GLN A 121 5.37 4.78 11.28
CA GLN A 121 5.09 5.47 12.57
C GLN A 121 4.87 6.97 12.45
N SER A 122 5.65 7.66 11.64
CA SER A 122 5.51 9.11 11.43
C SER A 122 4.20 9.51 10.75
N LEU A 123 3.46 8.56 10.18
CA LEU A 123 2.20 8.77 9.45
C LEU A 123 0.98 8.28 10.22
N HIS A 124 1.14 7.71 11.42
CA HIS A 124 0.05 7.07 12.16
C HIS A 124 -1.15 7.99 12.45
N SER A 125 -0.90 9.30 12.56
CA SER A 125 -1.94 10.33 12.74
C SER A 125 -2.77 10.59 11.49
N ASP A 126 -2.23 10.31 10.31
CA ASP A 126 -2.86 10.62 9.02
C ASP A 126 -3.61 9.42 8.42
N LEU A 127 -3.29 8.20 8.89
CA LEU A 127 -3.87 6.95 8.40
C LEU A 127 -5.32 6.77 8.87
N ARG A 128 -6.24 6.76 7.90
CA ARG A 128 -7.68 6.54 8.09
C ARG A 128 -8.12 5.22 7.46
N ARG A 129 -8.55 4.25 8.27
CA ARG A 129 -8.99 2.91 7.80
C ARG A 129 -10.13 3.00 6.78
N GLY A 130 -11.17 3.75 7.11
CA GLY A 130 -12.40 3.84 6.33
C GLY A 130 -12.13 4.38 4.92
N LEU A 131 -11.33 5.45 4.83
CA LEU A 131 -10.93 6.05 3.57
C LEU A 131 -10.32 5.03 2.59
N VAL A 132 -9.41 4.19 3.08
CA VAL A 132 -8.73 3.19 2.24
C VAL A 132 -9.67 2.02 1.94
N TYR A 133 -10.46 1.57 2.92
CA TYR A 133 -11.43 0.48 2.75
C TYR A 133 -12.48 0.81 1.67
N ASP A 134 -13.08 1.99 1.76
CA ASP A 134 -14.12 2.44 0.83
C ASP A 134 -13.54 2.59 -0.59
N TYR A 135 -12.32 3.12 -0.70
CA TYR A 135 -11.64 3.25 -1.98
C TYR A 135 -11.32 1.89 -2.62
N LEU A 136 -10.82 0.92 -1.84
CA LEU A 136 -10.55 -0.43 -2.35
C LEU A 136 -11.82 -1.17 -2.76
N ASN A 137 -12.94 -0.99 -2.04
CA ASN A 137 -14.23 -1.53 -2.48
C ASN A 137 -14.63 -0.98 -3.85
N HIS A 138 -14.53 0.34 -4.02
CA HIS A 138 -14.87 0.98 -5.30
C HIS A 138 -13.98 0.46 -6.44
N ILE A 139 -12.68 0.27 -6.21
CA ILE A 139 -11.80 -0.34 -7.22
C ILE A 139 -12.25 -1.76 -7.57
N LEU A 140 -12.53 -2.61 -6.56
CA LEU A 140 -12.87 -4.01 -6.77
C LEU A 140 -14.21 -4.22 -7.48
N GLU A 141 -15.16 -3.29 -7.33
CA GLU A 141 -16.41 -3.27 -8.07
C GLU A 141 -16.21 -3.00 -9.58
N HIS A 142 -15.09 -2.38 -9.95
CA HIS A 142 -14.74 -1.97 -11.32
C HIS A 142 -13.46 -2.62 -11.88
N PHE A 143 -12.98 -3.71 -11.24
CA PHE A 143 -11.74 -4.40 -11.60
C PHE A 143 -11.84 -5.21 -12.90
#